data_AF-A0A9W8UXQ2-F1
#
_entry.id   AF-A0A9W8UXQ2-F1
#
_cell.length_a   1.000
_cell.length_b   1.000
_cell.length_c   1.000
_cell.angle_alpha   90.00
_cell.angle_beta   90.00
_cell.angle_gamma   90.00
#
_symmetry.space_group_name_H-M   'P 1'
#
loop_
_entity.id
_entity.type
_entity.pdbx_description
1 polymer ?
#
loop_
_entity_poly.entity_id
_entity_poly.type
_entity_poly.pdbx_seq_one_letter_code
_entity_poly.pdbx_strand_id
1 'polypeptide(L)'
;MMPHFAPAEACVFSFLHWEQAASNSAKAKQTRFSLYSKIEHRLESSMAISYIRCERVSTDSEKPKTVLFPDFVSFPPSTLNVNDDNITDWLSETLPDLKQPEVFWFDSGPIIANTSVGAVVAIPLNQLDSSFDVYGCMIDARWITTTLSGDAVALLGKGYAPFSDSIATSLAGSWIGNPNYGQRVRIEPSFAGYLNPQDSRTKRTIIHEMVLSSGVWTSNDGKGSRSPEYLEAILGGLTINGLARSTPRATPITKLADPEGEWWKSFMLQDGNVFGPSGSPYAVSSDDEARFYKTEMETWVTGFAFADNRLTMRGAMTVFYVYAIFVIVYSVWSIWSGITSSSWESVPDLLALALADKKPLNASGALEEDGFKSVDIMKENYCISADGGTLRLRLTHGPVPYENRVKPNEAYD
;
A
#
# COMPACT_ATOMS: atom_id res chain seq x y z
N MET A 1 -14.57 1.27 8.16
CA MET A 1 -14.78 1.98 6.88
C MET A 1 -14.92 0.94 5.79
N MET A 2 -15.66 1.20 4.72
CA MET A 2 -15.79 0.26 3.60
C MET A 2 -16.01 1.05 2.31
N PRO A 3 -15.30 0.70 1.21
CA PRO A 3 -15.58 1.32 -0.07
C PRO A 3 -16.95 0.89 -0.55
N HIS A 4 -17.60 1.78 -1.32
CA HIS A 4 -18.78 1.37 -2.04
C HIS A 4 -18.42 0.21 -2.99
N PHE A 5 -19.32 -0.76 -3.15
CA PHE A 5 -19.04 -1.99 -3.90
C PHE A 5 -18.62 -1.71 -5.36
N ALA A 6 -19.35 -0.82 -6.04
CA ALA A 6 -19.06 -0.49 -7.45
C ALA A 6 -17.65 0.10 -7.69
N PRO A 7 -17.15 1.09 -6.93
CA PRO A 7 -15.75 1.52 -7.05
C PRO A 7 -14.72 0.45 -6.69
N ALA A 8 -14.99 -0.40 -5.69
CA ALA A 8 -14.09 -1.49 -5.36
C ALA A 8 -13.96 -2.48 -6.52
N GLU A 9 -15.10 -2.82 -7.16
CA GLU A 9 -15.15 -3.65 -8.36
C GLU A 9 -14.45 -2.97 -9.56
N ALA A 10 -14.67 -1.67 -9.76
CA ALA A 10 -13.99 -0.88 -10.81
C ALA A 10 -12.47 -0.90 -10.66
N CYS A 11 -11.98 -0.81 -9.42
CA CYS A 11 -10.55 -0.86 -9.10
C CYS A 11 -9.95 -2.21 -9.52
N VAL A 12 -10.61 -3.31 -9.17
CA VAL A 12 -10.13 -4.67 -9.50
C VAL A 12 -10.12 -4.91 -11.02
N PHE A 13 -11.19 -4.53 -11.73
CA PHE A 13 -11.22 -4.71 -13.18
C PHE A 13 -10.20 -3.83 -13.90
N SER A 14 -10.03 -2.57 -13.48
CA SER A 14 -9.07 -1.66 -14.09
C SER A 14 -7.63 -2.12 -13.88
N PHE A 15 -7.33 -2.70 -12.71
CA PHE A 15 -6.07 -3.35 -12.43
C PHE A 15 -5.79 -4.51 -13.40
N LEU A 16 -6.73 -5.46 -13.52
CA LEU A 16 -6.59 -6.63 -14.38
C LEU A 16 -6.43 -6.25 -15.86
N HIS A 17 -7.22 -5.30 -16.34
CA HIS A 17 -7.10 -4.80 -17.71
C HIS A 17 -5.78 -4.07 -17.95
N TRP A 18 -5.26 -3.33 -16.95
CA TRP A 18 -3.96 -2.69 -17.05
C TRP A 18 -2.82 -3.72 -17.17
N GLU A 19 -2.85 -4.80 -16.39
CA GLU A 19 -1.84 -5.89 -16.50
C GLU A 19 -1.88 -6.55 -17.89
N GLN A 20 -3.08 -6.82 -18.41
CA GLN A 20 -3.24 -7.38 -19.74
C GLN A 20 -2.75 -6.40 -20.81
N ALA A 21 -3.03 -5.12 -20.66
CA ALA A 21 -2.56 -4.08 -21.56
C ALA A 21 -1.03 -3.95 -21.53
N ALA A 22 -0.41 -4.03 -20.34
CA ALA A 22 1.04 -4.00 -20.18
C ALA A 22 1.71 -5.21 -20.86
N SER A 23 1.12 -6.40 -20.73
CA SER A 23 1.56 -7.61 -21.43
C SER A 23 1.47 -7.47 -22.95
N ASN A 24 0.37 -6.90 -23.46
CA ASN A 24 0.18 -6.66 -24.89
C ASN A 24 1.16 -5.60 -25.43
N SER A 25 1.39 -4.52 -24.69
CA SER A 25 2.40 -3.51 -25.05
C SER A 25 3.81 -4.11 -25.14
N ALA A 26 4.17 -4.99 -24.20
CA ALA A 26 5.45 -5.69 -24.22
C ALA A 26 5.59 -6.62 -25.45
N LYS A 27 4.53 -7.37 -25.81
CA LYS A 27 4.48 -8.19 -27.03
C LYS A 27 4.60 -7.33 -28.30
N ALA A 28 3.98 -6.15 -28.31
CA ALA A 28 4.04 -5.18 -29.38
C ALA A 28 5.36 -4.37 -29.43
N LYS A 29 6.30 -4.62 -28.52
CA LYS A 29 7.60 -3.93 -28.41
C LYS A 29 7.49 -2.40 -28.25
N GLN A 30 6.40 -1.89 -27.65
CA GLN A 30 6.22 -0.45 -27.43
C GLN A 30 6.82 -0.02 -26.09
N THR A 31 6.21 -0.42 -24.98
CA THR A 31 6.69 -0.15 -23.63
C THR A 31 6.77 -1.45 -22.84
N ARG A 32 7.95 -1.76 -22.31
CA ARG A 32 8.15 -2.94 -21.46
C ARG A 32 7.95 -2.55 -20.00
N PHE A 33 6.70 -2.62 -19.56
CA PHE A 33 6.38 -2.53 -18.14
C PHE A 33 6.64 -3.85 -17.40
N SER A 34 7.12 -4.91 -18.07
CA SER A 34 7.32 -6.25 -17.50
C SER A 34 8.51 -6.40 -16.53
N LEU A 35 9.29 -5.35 -16.29
CA LEU A 35 10.46 -5.33 -15.39
C LEU A 35 10.28 -4.29 -14.28
N TYR A 36 9.12 -4.32 -13.61
CA TYR A 36 8.83 -3.50 -12.45
C TYR A 36 9.34 -4.16 -11.17
N SER A 37 9.74 -3.37 -10.18
CA SER A 37 9.95 -3.84 -8.81
C SER A 37 8.67 -3.70 -7.98
N LYS A 38 7.90 -2.64 -8.21
CA LYS A 38 6.63 -2.36 -7.54
C LYS A 38 5.67 -1.66 -8.50
N ILE A 39 4.42 -2.06 -8.51
CA ILE A 39 3.32 -1.29 -9.11
C ILE A 39 2.33 -0.95 -8.02
N GLU A 40 1.92 0.31 -7.97
CA GLU A 40 0.88 0.80 -7.08
C GLU A 40 -0.24 1.42 -7.94
N HIS A 41 -1.47 0.94 -7.74
CA HIS A 41 -2.65 1.52 -8.36
C HIS A 41 -3.40 2.32 -7.32
N ARG A 42 -3.78 3.55 -7.67
CA ARG A 42 -4.54 4.47 -6.83
C ARG A 42 -5.83 4.85 -7.54
N LEU A 43 -6.96 4.67 -6.87
CA LEU A 43 -8.27 5.08 -7.37
C LEU A 43 -8.92 6.01 -6.36
N GLU A 44 -9.27 7.23 -6.76
CA GLU A 44 -10.06 8.11 -5.91
C GLU A 44 -11.53 7.68 -5.91
N SER A 45 -12.07 7.40 -4.72
CA SER A 45 -13.43 6.92 -4.56
C SER A 45 -14.11 7.49 -3.32
N SER A 46 -15.44 7.61 -3.40
CA SER A 46 -16.29 7.81 -2.23
C SER A 46 -16.31 6.56 -1.35
N MET A 47 -16.13 6.73 -0.04
CA MET A 47 -16.14 5.67 0.96
C MET A 47 -17.04 6.05 2.13
N ALA A 48 -17.72 5.04 2.68
CA ALA A 48 -18.57 5.23 3.85
C ALA A 48 -17.73 5.15 5.12
N ILE A 49 -17.87 6.17 5.96
CA ILE A 49 -17.37 6.20 7.33
C ILE A 49 -18.54 6.38 8.29
N SER A 50 -18.42 5.81 9.47
CA SER A 50 -19.37 6.05 10.56
C SER A 50 -18.63 6.28 11.86
N TYR A 51 -19.21 7.11 12.69
CA TYR A 51 -18.84 7.31 14.07
C TYR A 51 -20.09 7.11 14.91
N ILE A 52 -19.96 6.25 15.91
CA ILE A 52 -21.07 5.85 16.76
C ILE A 52 -20.65 6.05 18.18
N ARG A 53 -21.58 6.58 18.97
CA ARG A 53 -21.45 6.61 20.43
C ARG A 53 -22.70 6.03 21.06
N CYS A 54 -22.51 5.20 22.06
CA CYS A 54 -23.59 4.58 22.82
C CYS A 54 -23.41 4.86 24.32
N GLU A 55 -24.52 5.17 25.00
CA GLU A 55 -24.56 5.30 26.45
C GLU A 55 -25.48 4.23 27.04
N ARG A 56 -25.02 3.56 28.09
CA ARG A 56 -25.75 2.45 28.73
C ARG A 56 -26.56 2.92 29.93
N VAL A 57 -27.80 2.44 30.02
CA VAL A 57 -28.67 2.57 31.19
C VAL A 57 -29.16 1.17 31.59
N SER A 58 -28.92 0.78 32.84
CA SER A 58 -29.41 -0.49 33.40
C SER A 58 -30.79 -0.32 34.00
N THR A 59 -31.71 -1.27 33.76
CA THR A 59 -33.05 -1.24 34.37
C THR A 59 -33.15 -1.88 35.75
N ASP A 60 -32.04 -2.42 36.25
CA ASP A 60 -31.98 -3.17 37.53
C ASP A 60 -31.99 -2.22 38.76
N SER A 61 -31.68 -0.93 38.56
CA SER A 61 -31.82 0.12 39.56
C SER A 61 -33.19 0.79 39.43
N GLU A 62 -33.95 0.90 40.55
CA GLU A 62 -35.23 1.62 40.69
C GLU A 62 -35.73 2.32 39.41
N LYS A 63 -36.45 1.55 38.55
CA LYS A 63 -37.08 1.97 37.29
C LYS A 63 -36.35 3.11 36.55
N PRO A 64 -35.52 2.83 35.53
CA PRO A 64 -34.90 3.90 34.76
C PRO A 64 -35.99 4.76 34.14
N LYS A 65 -35.95 6.06 34.44
CA LYS A 65 -36.88 7.07 33.89
C LYS A 65 -36.32 7.77 32.67
N THR A 66 -35.04 7.53 32.36
CA THR A 66 -34.32 8.28 31.33
C THR A 66 -33.46 7.38 30.44
N VAL A 67 -33.61 7.49 29.12
CA VAL A 67 -32.61 6.99 28.14
C VAL A 67 -31.63 8.11 27.82
N LEU A 68 -30.33 7.78 27.82
CA LEU A 68 -29.24 8.72 27.56
C LEU A 68 -28.76 8.59 26.12
N PHE A 69 -28.64 9.71 25.40
CA PHE A 69 -28.08 9.75 24.05
C PHE A 69 -26.87 10.68 24.01
N PRO A 70 -25.66 10.18 23.66
CA PRO A 70 -24.46 11.01 23.64
C PRO A 70 -24.45 12.00 22.46
N ASP A 71 -24.08 13.24 22.71
CA ASP A 71 -23.81 14.25 21.67
C ASP A 71 -22.40 14.07 21.06
N PHE A 72 -22.30 14.36 19.76
CA PHE A 72 -21.06 14.34 18.99
C PHE A 72 -20.30 15.68 19.00
N VAL A 73 -20.97 16.79 19.32
CA VAL A 73 -20.44 18.14 19.12
C VAL A 73 -19.77 18.71 20.37
N SER A 74 -20.26 18.38 21.56
CA SER A 74 -19.68 18.89 22.80
C SER A 74 -18.49 18.04 23.25
N PHE A 75 -17.43 18.70 23.71
CA PHE A 75 -16.37 18.04 24.47
C PHE A 75 -16.28 18.68 25.87
N PRO A 76 -16.50 17.90 26.95
CA PRO A 76 -16.87 16.48 26.95
C PRO A 76 -18.27 16.23 26.35
N PRO A 77 -18.56 15.00 25.90
CA PRO A 77 -19.86 14.64 25.32
C PRO A 77 -20.97 14.91 26.35
N SER A 78 -21.96 15.71 25.97
CA SER A 78 -23.17 15.91 26.77
C SER A 78 -24.19 14.85 26.37
N THR A 79 -24.83 14.22 27.34
CA THR A 79 -25.92 13.29 27.07
C THR A 79 -27.25 14.04 27.05
N LEU A 80 -28.07 13.76 26.03
CA LEU A 80 -29.47 14.17 26.02
C LEU A 80 -30.28 13.13 26.79
N ASN A 81 -31.11 13.63 27.69
CA ASN A 81 -31.97 12.82 28.56
C ASN A 81 -33.38 12.81 27.98
N VAL A 82 -33.86 11.65 27.53
CA VAL A 82 -35.27 11.45 27.18
C VAL A 82 -35.97 10.87 28.40
N ASN A 83 -36.79 11.70 29.07
CA ASN A 83 -37.56 11.28 30.24
C ASN A 83 -38.91 10.72 29.82
N ASP A 84 -39.21 9.51 30.27
CA ASP A 84 -40.55 8.92 30.22
C ASP A 84 -40.87 8.34 31.61
N ASP A 85 -42.11 8.56 32.08
CA ASP A 85 -42.57 8.09 33.39
C ASP A 85 -42.61 6.56 33.47
N ASN A 86 -42.61 5.85 32.33
CA ASN A 86 -42.47 4.40 32.28
C ASN A 86 -41.73 3.88 31.03
N ILE A 87 -40.40 4.03 30.99
CA ILE A 87 -39.54 3.54 29.90
C ILE A 87 -39.77 2.07 29.54
N THR A 88 -40.07 1.21 30.52
CA THR A 88 -40.37 -0.20 30.27
C THR A 88 -41.62 -0.39 29.41
N ASP A 89 -42.65 0.43 29.61
CA ASP A 89 -43.88 0.36 28.82
C ASP A 89 -43.61 0.85 27.40
N TRP A 90 -42.94 2.01 27.26
CA TRP A 90 -42.54 2.55 25.97
C TRP A 90 -41.66 1.58 25.16
N LEU A 91 -40.68 0.93 25.82
CA LEU A 91 -39.84 -0.08 25.18
C LEU A 91 -40.63 -1.34 24.82
N SER A 92 -41.59 -1.78 25.65
CA SER A 92 -42.42 -2.94 25.32
C SER A 92 -43.40 -2.67 24.16
N GLU A 93 -43.82 -1.42 23.97
CA GLU A 93 -44.65 -0.98 22.84
C GLU A 93 -43.81 -0.85 21.55
N THR A 94 -42.55 -0.43 21.70
CA THR A 94 -41.65 -0.14 20.57
C THR A 94 -40.83 -1.36 20.13
N LEU A 95 -40.46 -2.23 21.06
CA LEU A 95 -39.66 -3.44 20.84
C LEU A 95 -40.48 -4.69 21.23
N PRO A 96 -40.89 -5.52 20.26
CA PRO A 96 -41.89 -6.56 20.47
C PRO A 96 -41.38 -7.78 21.26
N ASP A 97 -40.07 -8.03 21.32
CA ASP A 97 -39.48 -9.17 22.04
C ASP A 97 -38.25 -8.80 22.87
N LEU A 98 -38.48 -8.33 24.10
CA LEU A 98 -37.42 -8.00 25.06
C LEU A 98 -36.70 -9.23 25.65
N LYS A 99 -37.05 -10.46 25.24
CA LYS A 99 -36.33 -11.68 25.66
C LYS A 99 -35.07 -11.92 24.85
N GLN A 100 -34.85 -11.13 23.81
CA GLN A 100 -33.67 -11.18 22.95
C GLN A 100 -33.13 -9.78 22.67
N PRO A 101 -31.88 -9.66 22.20
CA PRO A 101 -31.34 -8.37 21.76
C PRO A 101 -32.17 -7.81 20.60
N GLU A 102 -32.71 -6.61 20.80
CA GLU A 102 -33.55 -5.91 19.82
C GLU A 102 -33.01 -4.50 19.57
N VAL A 103 -33.27 -3.97 18.37
CA VAL A 103 -32.91 -2.60 17.99
C VAL A 103 -34.12 -1.84 17.49
N PHE A 104 -34.25 -0.60 17.93
CA PHE A 104 -35.16 0.37 17.38
C PHE A 104 -34.39 1.50 16.74
N TRP A 105 -34.71 1.83 15.49
CA TRP A 105 -34.12 2.94 14.75
C TRP A 105 -35.09 4.11 14.72
N PHE A 106 -34.59 5.32 14.93
CA PHE A 106 -35.41 6.54 14.91
C PHE A 106 -34.69 7.70 14.22
N ASP A 107 -35.47 8.65 13.73
CA ASP A 107 -34.91 9.87 13.14
C ASP A 107 -34.37 10.76 14.26
N SER A 108 -33.06 10.92 14.28
CA SER A 108 -32.36 11.72 15.29
C SER A 108 -32.31 13.20 14.95
N GLY A 109 -32.69 13.60 13.73
CA GLY A 109 -32.66 15.00 13.28
C GLY A 109 -33.42 15.99 14.17
N PRO A 110 -34.60 15.64 14.71
CA PRO A 110 -35.33 16.47 15.67
C PRO A 110 -34.69 16.55 17.07
N ILE A 111 -33.79 15.62 17.40
CA ILE A 111 -33.32 15.35 18.77
C ILE A 111 -31.90 15.89 18.98
N ILE A 112 -30.96 15.58 18.07
CA ILE A 112 -29.58 16.05 18.10
C ILE A 112 -29.17 16.48 16.69
N ALA A 113 -28.80 17.75 16.54
CA ALA A 113 -28.20 18.25 15.32
C ALA A 113 -26.89 17.50 15.02
N ASN A 114 -26.55 17.31 13.74
CA ASN A 114 -25.33 16.62 13.29
C ASN A 114 -25.30 15.10 13.44
N THR A 115 -26.45 14.45 13.40
CA THR A 115 -26.57 12.99 13.42
C THR A 115 -27.21 12.49 12.13
N SER A 116 -26.91 11.24 11.77
CA SER A 116 -27.46 10.56 10.59
C SER A 116 -28.70 9.75 10.92
N VAL A 117 -28.69 9.06 12.06
CA VAL A 117 -29.79 8.25 12.61
C VAL A 117 -29.51 7.96 14.10
N GLY A 118 -30.57 7.73 14.88
CA GLY A 118 -30.47 7.27 16.25
C GLY A 118 -30.90 5.81 16.38
N ALA A 119 -30.34 5.11 17.36
CA ALA A 119 -30.71 3.74 17.68
C ALA A 119 -30.90 3.54 19.18
N VAL A 120 -31.87 2.72 19.55
CA VAL A 120 -32.02 2.19 20.91
C VAL A 120 -31.83 0.68 20.83
N VAL A 121 -30.84 0.15 21.56
CA VAL A 121 -30.59 -1.29 21.64
C VAL A 121 -30.99 -1.76 23.03
N ALA A 122 -31.88 -2.74 23.10
CA ALA A 122 -32.24 -3.40 24.36
C ALA A 122 -31.58 -4.79 24.40
N ILE A 123 -30.85 -5.08 25.48
CA ILE A 123 -30.20 -6.37 25.70
C ILE A 123 -30.69 -6.97 27.02
N PRO A 124 -31.31 -8.16 27.03
CA PRO A 124 -31.79 -8.78 28.25
C PRO A 124 -30.63 -9.17 29.17
N LEU A 125 -30.74 -8.86 30.46
CA LEU A 125 -29.75 -9.25 31.47
C LEU A 125 -29.86 -10.74 31.84
N ASN A 126 -31.05 -11.30 31.71
CA ASN A 126 -31.34 -12.71 31.98
C ASN A 126 -32.54 -13.15 31.11
N GLN A 127 -32.60 -14.42 30.69
CA GLN A 127 -33.74 -14.90 29.87
C GLN A 127 -35.05 -15.03 30.67
N LEU A 128 -34.96 -15.04 32.00
CA LEU A 128 -36.08 -15.31 32.91
C LEU A 128 -36.66 -14.04 33.55
N ASP A 129 -35.85 -12.98 33.67
CA ASP A 129 -36.25 -11.73 34.30
C ASP A 129 -36.53 -10.65 33.25
N SER A 130 -37.46 -9.75 33.56
CA SER A 130 -37.82 -8.60 32.70
C SER A 130 -36.80 -7.45 32.75
N SER A 131 -35.60 -7.73 33.25
CA SER A 131 -34.50 -6.76 33.38
C SER A 131 -33.66 -6.72 32.10
N PHE A 132 -33.40 -5.52 31.59
CA PHE A 132 -32.62 -5.32 30.37
C PHE A 132 -31.68 -4.11 30.50
N ASP A 133 -30.59 -4.15 29.76
CA ASP A 133 -29.73 -2.99 29.54
C ASP A 133 -30.23 -2.27 28.28
N VAL A 134 -30.45 -0.96 28.41
CA VAL A 134 -30.81 -0.08 27.30
C VAL A 134 -29.58 0.72 26.89
N TYR A 135 -29.30 0.75 25.59
CA TYR A 135 -28.23 1.56 25.02
C TYR A 135 -28.84 2.59 24.10
N GLY A 136 -28.69 3.87 24.44
CA GLY A 136 -29.01 4.98 23.55
C GLY A 136 -27.81 5.30 22.69
N CYS A 137 -27.93 5.07 21.38
CA CYS A 137 -26.84 5.22 20.43
C CYS A 137 -27.14 6.31 19.41
N MET A 138 -26.14 7.15 19.14
CA MET A 138 -26.18 8.15 18.08
C MET A 138 -25.17 7.74 17.01
N ILE A 139 -25.52 7.97 15.74
CA ILE A 139 -24.71 7.59 14.57
C ILE A 139 -24.50 8.81 13.69
N ASP A 140 -23.24 9.13 13.38
CA ASP A 140 -22.84 10.10 12.36
C ASP A 140 -22.15 9.34 11.23
N ALA A 141 -22.83 9.24 10.10
CA ALA A 141 -22.36 8.52 8.93
C ALA A 141 -22.15 9.48 7.75
N ARG A 142 -21.02 9.34 7.06
CA ARG A 142 -20.58 10.27 6.02
C ARG A 142 -19.96 9.55 4.83
N TRP A 143 -20.10 10.17 3.66
CA TRP A 143 -19.30 9.87 2.48
C TRP A 143 -18.05 10.75 2.46
N ILE A 144 -16.90 10.14 2.32
CA ILE A 144 -15.62 10.84 2.14
C ILE A 144 -14.96 10.41 0.85
N THR A 145 -14.22 11.31 0.22
CA THR A 145 -13.33 10.94 -0.87
C THR A 145 -12.03 10.43 -0.28
N THR A 146 -11.58 9.25 -0.68
CA THR A 146 -10.29 8.69 -0.27
C THR A 146 -9.70 7.87 -1.42
N THR A 147 -8.41 7.63 -1.34
CA THR A 147 -7.65 6.88 -2.33
C THR A 147 -7.66 5.41 -1.93
N LEU A 148 -8.19 4.57 -2.81
CA LEU A 148 -8.03 3.13 -2.76
C LEU A 148 -6.69 2.79 -3.41
N SER A 149 -5.73 2.33 -2.62
CA SER A 149 -4.44 1.87 -3.14
C SER A 149 -4.32 0.35 -3.09
N GLY A 150 -3.88 -0.25 -4.19
CA GLY A 150 -3.50 -1.66 -4.26
C GLY A 150 -2.06 -1.81 -4.76
N ASP A 151 -1.25 -2.54 -4.00
CA ASP A 151 0.15 -2.80 -4.33
C ASP A 151 0.31 -4.19 -4.96
N ALA A 152 0.99 -4.21 -6.11
CA ALA A 152 1.43 -5.41 -6.80
C ALA A 152 2.97 -5.48 -6.78
N VAL A 153 3.52 -6.42 -6.01
CA VAL A 153 4.97 -6.67 -5.96
C VAL A 153 5.34 -7.76 -6.95
N ALA A 154 6.21 -7.46 -7.91
CA ALA A 154 6.80 -8.47 -8.76
C ALA A 154 7.85 -9.25 -7.97
N LEU A 155 7.48 -10.43 -7.48
CA LEU A 155 8.48 -11.45 -7.17
C LEU A 155 9.07 -11.90 -8.51
N LEU A 156 10.39 -11.85 -8.66
CA LEU A 156 11.17 -12.19 -9.86
C LEU A 156 11.01 -13.64 -10.38
N GLY A 157 9.91 -14.33 -10.10
CA GLY A 157 9.60 -15.68 -10.55
C GLY A 157 8.20 -15.76 -11.14
N LYS A 158 8.07 -16.46 -12.27
CA LYS A 158 6.77 -16.85 -12.85
C LYS A 158 5.86 -17.45 -11.78
N GLY A 159 4.75 -16.78 -11.44
CA GLY A 159 3.64 -17.41 -10.73
C GLY A 159 2.90 -16.52 -9.74
N TYR A 160 1.61 -16.32 -10.06
CA TYR A 160 0.49 -15.96 -9.19
C TYR A 160 0.24 -14.49 -8.79
N ALA A 161 -1.06 -14.22 -8.64
CA ALA A 161 -1.71 -12.91 -8.65
C ALA A 161 -1.26 -11.99 -7.50
N PRO A 162 -1.18 -10.68 -7.74
CA PRO A 162 -0.44 -9.77 -6.89
C PRO A 162 -1.37 -9.11 -5.86
N PHE A 163 -1.82 -9.89 -4.89
CA PHE A 163 -2.42 -9.33 -3.68
C PHE A 163 -1.52 -9.70 -2.51
N SER A 164 -0.38 -8.99 -2.37
CA SER A 164 0.48 -9.17 -1.19
C SER A 164 0.16 -8.21 -0.07
N ASP A 165 -0.51 -7.09 -0.34
CA ASP A 165 -0.82 -6.07 0.66
C ASP A 165 -2.31 -5.72 0.73
N SER A 166 -2.76 -5.39 1.94
CA SER A 166 -4.11 -4.89 2.22
C SER A 166 -4.41 -3.66 1.37
N ILE A 167 -5.64 -3.55 0.85
CA ILE A 167 -6.14 -2.29 0.28
C ILE A 167 -6.07 -1.24 1.40
N ALA A 168 -5.01 -0.43 1.37
CA ALA A 168 -4.79 0.60 2.36
C ALA A 168 -5.67 1.79 2.02
N THR A 169 -6.35 2.33 3.04
CA THR A 169 -7.12 3.57 2.94
C THR A 169 -6.41 4.60 3.80
N SER A 170 -5.79 5.60 3.17
CA SER A 170 -5.14 6.67 3.92
C SER A 170 -6.20 7.70 4.36
N LEU A 171 -6.39 7.84 5.68
CA LEU A 171 -7.14 8.96 6.24
C LEU A 171 -6.17 10.11 6.54
N ALA A 172 -6.37 11.25 5.89
CA ALA A 172 -5.80 12.51 6.35
C ALA A 172 -6.66 13.05 7.51
N GLY A 173 -6.14 12.93 8.75
CA GLY A 173 -6.63 13.66 9.92
C GLY A 173 -7.78 13.03 10.73
N SER A 174 -7.85 13.41 12.02
CA SER A 174 -8.98 13.10 12.89
C SER A 174 -10.21 13.89 12.43
N TRP A 175 -11.19 13.19 11.88
CA TRP A 175 -12.43 13.79 11.37
C TRP A 175 -13.53 13.90 12.42
N ILE A 176 -13.35 13.22 13.55
CA ILE A 176 -14.32 13.17 14.65
C ILE A 176 -14.52 14.60 15.19
N GLY A 177 -15.76 15.07 15.19
CA GLY A 177 -16.13 16.41 15.67
C GLY A 177 -15.94 17.55 14.66
N ASN A 178 -15.42 17.30 13.46
CA ASN A 178 -15.37 18.32 12.40
C ASN A 178 -16.66 18.25 11.55
N PRO A 179 -17.58 19.22 11.64
CA PRO A 179 -18.84 19.18 10.88
C PRO A 179 -18.64 19.31 9.36
N ASN A 180 -17.50 19.82 8.91
CA ASN A 180 -17.20 20.07 7.50
C ASN A 180 -16.45 18.91 6.82
N TYR A 181 -16.11 17.85 7.57
CA TYR A 181 -15.37 16.71 7.01
C TYR A 181 -16.31 15.72 6.31
N GLY A 182 -16.20 15.61 4.99
CA GLY A 182 -17.06 14.73 4.19
C GLY A 182 -18.51 15.18 4.11
N GLN A 183 -19.29 14.48 3.30
CA GLN A 183 -20.72 14.73 3.14
C GLN A 183 -21.51 13.82 4.09
N ARG A 184 -22.19 14.41 5.08
CA ARG A 184 -23.06 13.66 5.97
C ARG A 184 -24.25 13.07 5.22
N VAL A 185 -24.60 11.84 5.57
CA VAL A 185 -25.75 11.11 5.03
C VAL A 185 -26.86 11.14 6.05
N ARG A 186 -28.09 11.48 5.63
CA ARG A 186 -29.28 11.23 6.44
C ARG A 186 -29.74 9.81 6.19
N ILE A 187 -29.84 9.01 7.24
CA ILE A 187 -30.30 7.64 7.14
C ILE A 187 -31.74 7.59 7.65
N GLU A 188 -32.65 7.27 6.75
CA GLU A 188 -34.05 7.02 7.09
C GLU A 188 -34.15 5.80 8.05
N PRO A 189 -34.97 5.86 9.12
CA PRO A 189 -35.17 4.71 10.01
C PRO A 189 -35.66 3.47 9.28
N SER A 190 -36.44 3.65 8.22
CA SER A 190 -36.91 2.57 7.33
C SER A 190 -35.76 1.85 6.63
N PHE A 191 -34.73 2.59 6.19
CA PHE A 191 -33.50 2.01 5.63
C PHE A 191 -32.65 1.35 6.71
N ALA A 192 -32.53 1.98 7.90
CA ALA A 192 -31.78 1.40 9.02
C ALA A 192 -32.38 0.07 9.49
N GLY A 193 -33.71 -0.08 9.44
CA GLY A 193 -34.40 -1.35 9.68
C GLY A 193 -33.97 -2.48 8.75
N TYR A 194 -33.61 -2.17 7.50
CA TYR A 194 -33.08 -3.16 6.55
C TYR A 194 -31.68 -3.68 6.92
N LEU A 195 -30.94 -2.96 7.78
CA LEU A 195 -29.63 -3.39 8.26
C LEU A 195 -29.71 -4.53 9.28
N ASN A 196 -30.89 -4.75 9.85
CA ASN A 196 -31.14 -5.80 10.84
C ASN A 196 -32.28 -6.75 10.42
N PRO A 197 -32.16 -7.46 9.29
CA PRO A 197 -33.17 -8.40 8.86
C PRO A 197 -33.25 -9.59 9.84
N GLN A 198 -34.46 -10.13 9.99
CA GLN A 198 -34.69 -11.36 10.73
C GLN A 198 -34.48 -12.56 9.81
N ASP A 199 -33.66 -13.52 10.25
CA ASP A 199 -33.51 -14.80 9.57
C ASP A 199 -34.80 -15.62 9.74
N SER A 200 -35.36 -16.08 8.62
CA SER A 200 -36.59 -16.86 8.61
C SER A 200 -36.45 -18.23 9.28
N ARG A 201 -35.23 -18.79 9.34
CA ARG A 201 -34.97 -20.13 9.91
C ARG A 201 -34.80 -20.09 11.42
N THR A 202 -33.98 -19.18 11.91
CA THR A 202 -33.66 -19.08 13.33
C THR A 202 -34.55 -18.10 14.08
N LYS A 203 -35.31 -17.26 13.36
CA LYS A 203 -36.07 -16.10 13.89
C LYS A 203 -35.21 -15.09 14.63
N ARG A 204 -33.89 -15.13 14.44
CA ARG A 204 -32.95 -14.18 15.06
C ARG A 204 -32.58 -13.09 14.07
N THR A 205 -32.32 -11.91 14.60
CA THR A 205 -31.87 -10.76 13.81
C THR A 205 -30.35 -10.79 13.66
N ILE A 206 -29.80 -10.04 12.69
CA ILE A 206 -28.34 -9.95 12.52
C ILE A 206 -27.67 -9.41 13.79
N ILE A 207 -28.27 -8.41 14.44
CA ILE A 207 -27.77 -7.85 15.70
C ILE A 207 -27.75 -8.91 16.79
N HIS A 208 -28.78 -9.74 16.91
CA HIS A 208 -28.79 -10.85 17.87
C HIS A 208 -27.54 -11.73 17.69
N GLU A 209 -27.26 -12.16 16.45
CA GLU A 209 -26.10 -13.01 16.15
C GLU A 209 -24.76 -12.28 16.36
N MET A 210 -24.67 -10.99 16.02
CA MET A 210 -23.46 -10.19 16.26
C MET A 210 -23.19 -9.95 17.76
N VAL A 211 -24.23 -9.71 18.55
CA VAL A 211 -24.14 -9.54 20.01
C VAL A 211 -23.72 -10.86 20.67
N LEU A 212 -24.26 -12.00 20.21
CA LEU A 212 -23.80 -13.33 20.64
C LEU A 212 -22.34 -13.59 20.28
N SER A 213 -21.97 -13.36 19.02
CA SER A 213 -20.62 -13.66 18.52
C SER A 213 -19.54 -12.74 19.10
N SER A 214 -19.89 -11.51 19.48
CA SER A 214 -18.97 -10.55 20.12
C SER A 214 -18.79 -10.79 21.61
N GLY A 215 -19.61 -11.66 22.22
CA GLY A 215 -19.59 -11.91 23.66
C GLY A 215 -20.19 -10.78 24.51
N VAL A 216 -20.93 -9.85 23.89
CA VAL A 216 -21.71 -8.81 24.59
C VAL A 216 -22.85 -9.44 25.40
N TRP A 217 -23.43 -10.52 24.88
CA TRP A 217 -24.47 -11.28 25.55
C TRP A 217 -24.28 -12.78 25.28
N THR A 218 -24.66 -13.61 26.24
CA THR A 218 -24.71 -15.06 26.07
C THR A 218 -26.11 -15.57 26.37
N SER A 219 -26.58 -16.51 25.55
CA SER A 219 -27.95 -17.04 25.68
C SER A 219 -28.18 -17.78 27.00
N ASN A 220 -27.16 -18.40 27.58
CA ASN A 220 -27.34 -19.30 28.72
C ASN A 220 -27.41 -18.56 30.05
N ASP A 221 -26.55 -17.55 30.24
CA ASP A 221 -26.38 -16.89 31.53
C ASP A 221 -26.76 -15.39 31.47
N GLY A 222 -27.09 -14.86 30.29
CA GLY A 222 -27.28 -13.41 30.06
C GLY A 222 -26.02 -12.57 30.31
N LYS A 223 -24.90 -13.22 30.62
CA LYS A 223 -23.62 -12.59 30.92
C LYS A 223 -22.88 -12.25 29.64
N GLY A 224 -22.19 -11.12 29.65
CA GLY A 224 -21.31 -10.71 28.58
C GLY A 224 -20.67 -9.36 28.87
N SER A 225 -19.88 -8.89 27.92
CA SER A 225 -19.28 -7.56 28.00
C SER A 225 -20.37 -6.49 27.95
N ARG A 226 -20.43 -5.64 28.97
CA ARG A 226 -21.39 -4.53 29.08
C ARG A 226 -20.82 -3.21 28.55
N SER A 227 -19.74 -3.29 27.80
CA SER A 227 -19.03 -2.12 27.27
C SER A 227 -19.76 -1.62 26.01
N PRO A 228 -20.15 -0.34 25.96
CA PRO A 228 -20.86 0.23 24.81
C PRO A 228 -20.03 0.17 23.52
N GLU A 229 -18.71 0.13 23.61
CA GLU A 229 -17.78 0.10 22.48
C GLU A 229 -17.98 -1.12 21.57
N TYR A 230 -18.41 -2.27 22.12
CA TYR A 230 -18.75 -3.44 21.31
C TYR A 230 -19.99 -3.20 20.45
N LEU A 231 -21.01 -2.53 21.01
CA LEU A 231 -22.21 -2.16 20.26
C LEU A 231 -21.92 -1.08 19.23
N GLU A 232 -21.08 -0.12 19.55
CA GLU A 232 -20.60 0.89 18.59
C GLU A 232 -19.92 0.22 17.38
N ALA A 233 -19.09 -0.80 17.61
CA ALA A 233 -18.44 -1.56 16.53
C ALA A 233 -19.45 -2.34 15.68
N ILE A 234 -20.43 -3.01 16.31
CA ILE A 234 -21.49 -3.75 15.62
C ILE A 234 -22.34 -2.82 14.74
N LEU A 235 -22.90 -1.76 15.34
CA LEU A 235 -23.71 -0.78 14.63
C LEU A 235 -22.89 -0.07 13.54
N GLY A 236 -21.58 0.13 13.77
CA GLY A 236 -20.67 0.77 12.83
C GLY A 236 -20.44 -0.11 11.61
N GLY A 237 -20.22 -1.40 11.82
CA GLY A 237 -20.12 -2.40 10.76
C GLY A 237 -21.40 -2.49 9.94
N LEU A 238 -22.56 -2.56 10.59
CA LEU A 238 -23.87 -2.62 9.92
C LEU A 238 -24.16 -1.37 9.09
N THR A 239 -23.94 -0.19 9.66
CA THR A 239 -24.18 1.10 8.99
C THR A 239 -23.26 1.26 7.78
N ILE A 240 -21.96 1.01 7.95
CA ILE A 240 -20.98 1.13 6.87
C ILE A 240 -21.24 0.11 5.76
N ASN A 241 -21.53 -1.14 6.10
CA ASN A 241 -21.85 -2.18 5.12
C ASN A 241 -23.16 -1.86 4.38
N GLY A 242 -24.16 -1.34 5.10
CA GLY A 242 -25.42 -0.87 4.52
C GLY A 242 -25.21 0.26 3.52
N LEU A 243 -24.45 1.29 3.90
CA LEU A 243 -24.12 2.42 3.03
C LEU A 243 -23.29 1.98 1.82
N ALA A 244 -22.28 1.12 2.01
CA ALA A 244 -21.46 0.57 0.95
C ALA A 244 -22.26 -0.24 -0.09
N ARG A 245 -23.46 -0.73 0.30
CA ARG A 245 -24.40 -1.48 -0.54
C ARG A 245 -25.67 -0.71 -0.88
N SER A 246 -25.76 0.57 -0.53
CA SER A 246 -26.98 1.39 -0.68
C SER A 246 -27.43 1.54 -2.13
N THR A 247 -26.49 1.41 -3.08
CA THR A 247 -26.78 1.34 -4.52
C THR A 247 -26.37 -0.02 -5.09
N PRO A 248 -27.16 -1.09 -4.87
CA PRO A 248 -26.82 -2.43 -5.34
C PRO A 248 -26.87 -2.57 -6.87
N ARG A 249 -27.47 -1.59 -7.55
CA ARG A 249 -27.51 -1.50 -9.03
C ARG A 249 -26.37 -0.67 -9.62
N ALA A 250 -25.54 -0.02 -8.79
CA ALA A 250 -24.36 0.63 -9.32
C ALA A 250 -23.40 -0.46 -9.77
N THR A 251 -23.05 -0.42 -11.06
CA THR A 251 -22.10 -1.34 -11.68
C THR A 251 -21.05 -0.52 -12.41
N PRO A 252 -19.78 -0.91 -12.37
CA PRO A 252 -18.76 -0.23 -13.14
C PRO A 252 -18.95 -0.51 -14.64
N ILE A 253 -18.65 0.50 -15.48
CA ILE A 253 -18.55 0.28 -16.93
C ILE A 253 -17.15 -0.29 -17.19
N THR A 254 -17.09 -1.59 -17.41
CA THR A 254 -15.82 -2.33 -17.63
C THR A 254 -15.71 -2.91 -19.04
N LYS A 255 -16.73 -2.72 -19.88
CA LYS A 255 -16.72 -3.19 -21.26
C LYS A 255 -15.73 -2.39 -22.09
N LEU A 256 -14.75 -3.07 -22.67
CA LEU A 256 -13.76 -2.47 -23.57
C LEU A 256 -14.43 -1.99 -24.87
N ALA A 257 -13.97 -0.85 -25.40
CA ALA A 257 -14.45 -0.29 -26.67
C ALA A 257 -14.18 -1.22 -27.86
N ASP A 258 -13.03 -1.88 -27.86
CA ASP A 258 -12.60 -2.80 -28.91
C ASP A 258 -11.88 -4.00 -28.27
N PRO A 259 -12.61 -5.04 -27.81
CA PRO A 259 -12.03 -6.13 -27.00
C PRO A 259 -10.94 -6.94 -27.74
N GLU A 260 -11.08 -7.09 -29.05
CA GLU A 260 -10.19 -7.90 -29.90
C GLU A 260 -9.10 -7.07 -30.59
N GLY A 261 -9.27 -5.74 -30.68
CA GLY A 261 -8.28 -4.87 -31.28
C GLY A 261 -7.37 -4.19 -30.25
N GLU A 262 -7.05 -2.93 -30.49
CA GLU A 262 -5.93 -2.25 -29.83
C GLU A 262 -6.36 -1.40 -28.61
N TRP A 263 -7.43 -1.81 -27.91
CA TRP A 263 -7.91 -1.15 -26.68
C TRP A 263 -6.81 -0.91 -25.64
N TRP A 264 -5.83 -1.81 -25.58
CA TRP A 264 -4.70 -1.75 -24.67
C TRP A 264 -3.84 -0.50 -24.89
N LYS A 265 -3.83 0.06 -26.11
CA LYS A 265 -3.12 1.32 -26.39
C LYS A 265 -3.70 2.45 -25.57
N SER A 266 -5.02 2.50 -25.38
CA SER A 266 -5.66 3.55 -24.58
C SER A 266 -5.30 3.49 -23.10
N PHE A 267 -4.86 2.34 -22.58
CA PHE A 267 -4.28 2.24 -21.22
C PHE A 267 -2.82 2.72 -21.18
N MET A 268 -2.09 2.58 -22.28
CA MET A 268 -0.68 2.96 -22.37
C MET A 268 -0.53 4.44 -22.75
N LEU A 269 0.58 5.04 -22.30
CA LEU A 269 0.92 6.40 -22.69
C LEU A 269 1.08 6.52 -24.21
N GLN A 270 0.38 7.49 -24.79
CA GLN A 270 0.42 7.77 -26.21
C GLN A 270 1.69 8.56 -26.59
N ASP A 271 2.03 8.54 -27.88
CA ASP A 271 3.10 9.35 -28.49
C ASP A 271 4.49 9.14 -27.88
N GLY A 272 4.71 7.96 -27.30
CA GLY A 272 5.98 7.56 -26.72
C GLY A 272 6.30 8.24 -25.40
N ASN A 273 5.36 8.97 -24.76
CA ASN A 273 5.50 9.57 -23.44
C ASN A 273 5.76 8.51 -22.34
N VAL A 274 6.53 8.90 -21.31
CA VAL A 274 6.88 8.02 -20.16
C VAL A 274 6.09 8.38 -18.90
N PHE A 275 5.58 9.61 -18.83
CA PHE A 275 4.71 10.10 -17.78
C PHE A 275 3.57 10.91 -18.41
N GLY A 276 2.39 10.87 -17.81
CA GLY A 276 1.25 11.68 -18.24
C GLY A 276 -0.10 10.95 -18.12
N PRO A 277 -1.20 11.64 -18.44
CA PRO A 277 -2.51 11.01 -18.51
C PRO A 277 -2.59 10.04 -19.69
N SER A 278 -3.31 8.95 -19.47
CA SER A 278 -3.68 7.99 -20.52
C SER A 278 -5.14 8.16 -20.93
N GLY A 279 -5.59 7.43 -21.94
CA GLY A 279 -6.97 7.47 -22.42
C GLY A 279 -7.93 6.60 -21.61
N SER A 280 -9.20 6.60 -22.00
CA SER A 280 -10.18 5.61 -21.55
C SER A 280 -10.28 4.47 -22.57
N PRO A 281 -10.08 3.21 -22.17
CA PRO A 281 -10.21 2.03 -23.03
C PRO A 281 -11.65 1.48 -23.07
N TYR A 282 -12.54 2.05 -22.26
CA TYR A 282 -13.89 1.56 -22.07
C TYR A 282 -14.89 2.18 -23.06
N ALA A 283 -15.90 1.39 -23.42
CA ALA A 283 -16.99 1.80 -24.29
C ALA A 283 -17.97 2.71 -23.52
N VAL A 284 -17.60 3.97 -23.33
CA VAL A 284 -18.44 4.96 -22.63
C VAL A 284 -19.22 5.78 -23.67
N SER A 285 -20.55 5.75 -23.59
CA SER A 285 -21.41 6.63 -24.40
C SER A 285 -21.61 7.99 -23.73
N SER A 286 -22.01 9.02 -24.47
CA SER A 286 -22.33 10.34 -23.90
C SER A 286 -23.46 10.27 -22.85
N ASP A 287 -24.40 9.35 -23.04
CA ASP A 287 -25.49 9.11 -22.08
C ASP A 287 -24.97 8.45 -20.80
N ASP A 288 -23.88 7.69 -20.89
CA ASP A 288 -23.22 7.10 -19.72
C ASP A 288 -22.39 8.15 -18.97
N GLU A 289 -21.68 9.04 -19.66
CA GLU A 289 -20.95 10.14 -19.01
C GLU A 289 -21.88 11.04 -18.17
N ALA A 290 -23.13 11.24 -18.61
CA ALA A 290 -24.10 12.02 -17.86
C ALA A 290 -24.69 11.29 -16.64
N ARG A 291 -24.64 9.95 -16.61
CA ARG A 291 -25.31 9.12 -15.59
C ARG A 291 -24.34 8.49 -14.59
N PHE A 292 -23.09 8.31 -14.96
CA PHE A 292 -22.09 7.60 -14.18
C PHE A 292 -21.08 8.56 -13.55
N TYR A 293 -20.59 8.21 -12.37
CA TYR A 293 -19.48 8.89 -11.73
C TYR A 293 -18.17 8.50 -12.43
N LYS A 294 -17.38 9.50 -12.83
CA LYS A 294 -16.06 9.29 -13.42
C LYS A 294 -15.04 9.04 -12.31
N THR A 295 -14.36 7.89 -12.37
CA THR A 295 -13.21 7.57 -11.52
C THR A 295 -11.93 7.65 -12.33
N GLU A 296 -10.86 8.15 -11.73
CA GLU A 296 -9.53 8.17 -12.34
C GLU A 296 -8.60 7.22 -11.58
N MET A 297 -7.92 6.34 -12.32
CA MET A 297 -6.93 5.43 -11.78
C MET A 297 -5.54 5.94 -12.12
N GLU A 298 -4.75 6.20 -11.10
CA GLU A 298 -3.33 6.48 -11.21
C GLU A 298 -2.53 5.19 -11.04
N THR A 299 -1.61 4.91 -11.97
CA THR A 299 -0.71 3.76 -11.85
C THR A 299 0.73 4.26 -11.69
N TRP A 300 1.32 3.94 -10.55
CA TRP A 300 2.71 4.23 -10.23
C TRP A 300 3.55 2.98 -10.46
N VAL A 301 4.35 2.99 -11.53
CA VAL A 301 5.27 1.89 -11.84
C VAL A 301 6.68 2.27 -11.35
N THR A 302 7.17 1.57 -10.35
CA THR A 302 8.56 1.67 -9.88
C THR A 302 9.35 0.49 -10.43
N GLY A 303 10.44 0.75 -11.16
CA GLY A 303 11.33 -0.28 -11.66
C GLY A 303 12.24 0.20 -12.79
N PHE A 304 12.97 -0.73 -13.39
CA PHE A 304 13.85 -0.46 -14.53
C PHE A 304 13.03 -0.50 -15.83
N ALA A 305 12.18 0.50 -16.04
CA ALA A 305 11.37 0.60 -17.25
C ALA A 305 12.25 1.03 -18.44
N PHE A 306 12.84 0.06 -19.15
CA PHE A 306 13.55 0.31 -20.39
C PHE A 306 12.54 0.53 -21.53
N ALA A 307 12.25 1.79 -21.85
CA ALA A 307 11.63 2.14 -23.13
C ALA A 307 12.71 2.02 -24.22
N ASP A 308 12.79 0.84 -24.84
CA ASP A 308 13.81 0.43 -25.84
C ASP A 308 13.79 1.32 -27.11
N ASN A 309 12.76 2.15 -27.27
CA ASN A 309 12.51 2.91 -28.50
C ASN A 309 12.93 4.39 -28.45
N ARG A 310 13.60 4.86 -27.39
CA ARG A 310 14.02 6.27 -27.29
C ARG A 310 15.50 6.48 -27.66
N LEU A 311 15.76 7.56 -28.41
CA LEU A 311 17.09 8.00 -28.85
C LEU A 311 18.11 8.12 -27.71
N THR A 312 17.66 8.59 -26.54
CA THR A 312 18.51 8.74 -25.35
C THR A 312 18.99 7.40 -24.80
N MET A 313 18.12 6.38 -24.76
CA MET A 313 18.49 5.03 -24.33
C MET A 313 19.42 4.35 -25.35
N ARG A 314 19.15 4.51 -26.64
CA ARG A 314 20.06 4.02 -27.70
C ARG A 314 21.44 4.68 -27.61
N GLY A 315 21.49 5.98 -27.31
CA GLY A 315 22.74 6.69 -27.05
C GLY A 315 23.48 6.11 -25.84
N ALA A 316 22.80 5.93 -24.71
CA ALA A 316 23.41 5.36 -23.50
C ALA A 316 23.93 3.92 -23.72
N MET A 317 23.15 3.05 -24.37
CA MET A 317 23.61 1.71 -24.73
C MET A 317 24.80 1.73 -25.68
N THR A 318 24.82 2.65 -26.65
CA THR A 318 25.94 2.79 -27.59
C THR A 318 27.22 3.16 -26.85
N VAL A 319 27.17 4.12 -25.92
CA VAL A 319 28.33 4.49 -25.08
C VAL A 319 28.81 3.30 -24.26
N PHE A 320 27.89 2.54 -23.67
CA PHE A 320 28.23 1.34 -22.91
C PHE A 320 28.91 0.27 -23.79
N TYR A 321 28.40 0.02 -25.00
CA TYR A 321 29.01 -0.92 -25.94
C TYR A 321 30.39 -0.46 -26.40
N VAL A 322 30.56 0.83 -26.68
CA VAL A 322 31.87 1.38 -27.04
C VAL A 322 32.85 1.19 -25.89
N TYR A 323 32.45 1.48 -24.65
CA TYR A 323 33.29 1.26 -23.48
C TYR A 323 33.64 -0.22 -23.28
N ALA A 324 32.66 -1.13 -23.42
CA ALA A 324 32.88 -2.57 -23.32
C ALA A 324 33.85 -3.07 -24.39
N ILE A 325 33.75 -2.57 -25.63
CA ILE A 325 34.70 -2.87 -26.70
C ILE A 325 36.11 -2.37 -26.34
N PHE A 326 36.23 -1.14 -25.83
CA PHE A 326 37.53 -0.62 -25.37
C PHE A 326 38.15 -1.50 -24.30
N VAL A 327 37.37 -1.95 -23.32
CA VAL A 327 37.83 -2.87 -22.27
C VAL A 327 38.28 -4.19 -22.88
N ILE A 328 37.50 -4.79 -23.78
CA ILE A 328 37.86 -6.06 -24.44
C ILE A 328 39.16 -5.90 -25.25
N VAL A 329 39.28 -4.84 -26.05
CA VAL A 329 40.50 -4.56 -26.82
C VAL A 329 41.70 -4.38 -25.91
N TYR A 330 41.54 -3.63 -24.81
CA TYR A 330 42.60 -3.44 -23.82
C TYR A 330 42.96 -4.74 -23.12
N SER A 331 41.99 -5.58 -22.75
CA SER A 331 42.23 -6.90 -22.16
C SER A 331 42.98 -7.82 -23.13
N VAL A 332 42.58 -7.87 -24.41
CA VAL A 332 43.28 -8.66 -25.44
C VAL A 332 44.70 -8.14 -25.64
N TRP A 333 44.89 -6.82 -25.73
CA TRP A 333 46.21 -6.19 -25.85
C TRP A 333 47.11 -6.46 -24.64
N SER A 334 46.56 -6.40 -23.42
CA SER A 334 47.27 -6.70 -22.18
C SER A 334 47.73 -8.15 -22.12
N ILE A 335 46.87 -9.10 -22.53
CA ILE A 335 47.22 -10.53 -22.63
C ILE A 335 48.33 -10.74 -23.66
N TRP A 336 48.22 -10.13 -24.85
CA TRP A 336 49.20 -10.31 -25.94
C TRP A 336 50.55 -9.66 -25.64
N SER A 337 50.54 -8.52 -24.96
CA SER A 337 51.76 -7.80 -24.56
C SER A 337 52.44 -8.44 -23.34
N GLY A 338 51.81 -9.44 -22.70
CA GLY A 338 52.33 -10.09 -21.50
C GLY A 338 52.39 -9.18 -20.28
N ILE A 339 51.70 -8.04 -20.31
CA ILE A 339 51.57 -7.12 -19.18
C ILE A 339 50.36 -7.59 -18.39
N THR A 340 50.56 -8.65 -17.61
CA THR A 340 49.56 -9.12 -16.65
C THR A 340 49.75 -8.37 -15.34
N SER A 341 49.00 -7.30 -15.12
CA SER A 341 48.85 -6.72 -13.77
C SER A 341 47.86 -7.58 -12.97
N SER A 342 48.19 -8.84 -12.75
CA SER A 342 47.56 -9.61 -11.69
C SER A 342 48.27 -9.25 -10.40
N SER A 343 47.49 -8.82 -9.39
CA SER A 343 47.88 -8.63 -8.00
C SER A 343 48.47 -7.26 -7.64
N TRP A 344 47.61 -6.28 -7.37
CA TRP A 344 47.93 -5.28 -6.35
C TRP A 344 46.71 -5.12 -5.45
N GLU A 345 46.63 -5.92 -4.38
CA GLU A 345 45.61 -5.69 -3.34
C GLU A 345 45.91 -4.46 -2.49
N SER A 346 47.15 -3.95 -2.49
CA SER A 346 47.46 -2.71 -1.78
C SER A 346 48.69 -1.97 -2.35
N VAL A 347 48.53 -0.65 -2.57
CA VAL A 347 49.63 0.31 -2.85
C VAL A 347 50.72 0.32 -1.75
N PRO A 348 50.42 0.09 -0.45
CA PRO A 348 51.42 -0.06 0.60
C PRO A 348 52.47 -1.15 0.37
N ASP A 349 52.12 -2.28 -0.26
CA ASP A 349 53.06 -3.39 -0.45
C ASP A 349 54.14 -3.05 -1.50
N LEU A 350 53.76 -2.28 -2.52
CA LEU A 350 54.70 -1.72 -3.50
C LEU A 350 55.66 -0.73 -2.84
N LEU A 351 55.15 0.12 -1.94
CA LEU A 351 55.97 1.06 -1.19
C LEU A 351 56.93 0.33 -0.24
N ALA A 352 56.46 -0.71 0.45
CA ALA A 352 57.30 -1.53 1.32
C ALA A 352 58.42 -2.24 0.54
N LEU A 353 58.12 -2.75 -0.66
CA LEU A 353 59.13 -3.37 -1.53
C LEU A 353 60.16 -2.35 -2.04
N ALA A 354 59.71 -1.15 -2.42
CA ALA A 354 60.58 -0.07 -2.84
C ALA A 354 61.49 0.44 -1.71
N LEU A 355 61.00 0.44 -0.47
CA LEU A 355 61.78 0.84 0.73
C LEU A 355 62.72 -0.27 1.23
N ALA A 356 62.40 -1.54 0.97
CA ALA A 356 63.22 -2.68 1.38
C ALA A 356 64.47 -2.86 0.49
N ASP A 357 64.47 -2.32 -0.72
CA ASP A 357 65.62 -2.42 -1.63
C ASP A 357 66.71 -1.40 -1.26
N LYS A 358 67.80 -1.88 -0.64
CA LYS A 358 68.88 -1.04 -0.09
C LYS A 358 69.98 -0.67 -1.09
N LYS A 359 69.89 -1.06 -2.35
CA LYS A 359 70.86 -0.60 -3.36
C LYS A 359 70.30 0.65 -4.04
N PRO A 360 71.03 1.78 -4.05
CA PRO A 360 70.66 2.88 -4.93
C PRO A 360 70.61 2.31 -6.34
N LEU A 361 69.45 2.50 -7.00
CA LEU A 361 69.32 2.35 -8.45
C LEU A 361 70.60 2.91 -9.05
N ASN A 362 71.34 2.11 -9.82
CA ASN A 362 72.60 2.49 -10.45
C ASN A 362 72.36 3.65 -11.44
N ALA A 363 72.10 4.85 -10.93
CA ALA A 363 72.34 6.10 -11.59
C ALA A 363 73.80 6.43 -11.27
N SER A 364 74.64 6.36 -12.28
CA SER A 364 75.95 7.00 -12.24
C SER A 364 75.72 8.51 -12.15
N GLY A 365 75.54 9.02 -10.94
CA GLY A 365 75.31 10.42 -10.65
C GLY A 365 75.01 10.59 -9.17
N ALA A 366 75.79 11.43 -8.49
CA ALA A 366 75.64 11.68 -7.06
C ALA A 366 74.18 12.06 -6.71
N LEU A 367 73.65 11.44 -5.66
CA LEU A 367 72.39 11.82 -5.04
C LEU A 367 72.56 13.20 -4.38
N GLU A 368 72.29 14.27 -5.12
CA GLU A 368 71.95 15.56 -4.51
C GLU A 368 70.56 15.44 -3.86
N GLU A 369 70.41 16.06 -2.68
CA GLU A 369 69.27 15.99 -1.76
C GLU A 369 67.90 16.47 -2.31
N ASP A 370 67.77 16.74 -3.62
CA ASP A 370 66.54 17.21 -4.27
C ASP A 370 65.86 16.14 -5.18
N GLY A 371 66.37 14.91 -5.19
CA GLY A 371 65.96 13.84 -6.13
C GLY A 371 64.52 13.31 -6.01
N PHE A 372 63.74 13.69 -4.99
CA PHE A 372 62.35 13.21 -4.84
C PHE A 372 61.35 13.94 -5.75
N LYS A 373 61.79 14.96 -6.53
CA LYS A 373 60.93 15.76 -7.43
C LYS A 373 60.99 15.38 -8.91
N SER A 374 61.71 14.31 -9.28
CA SER A 374 61.80 13.90 -10.69
C SER A 374 60.55 13.09 -11.10
N VAL A 375 59.66 13.75 -11.85
CA VAL A 375 58.52 13.15 -12.57
C VAL A 375 58.97 12.08 -13.59
N ASP A 376 60.27 12.01 -13.92
CA ASP A 376 60.80 11.03 -14.86
C ASP A 376 60.97 9.61 -14.26
N ILE A 377 60.91 9.44 -12.94
CA ILE A 377 60.95 8.10 -12.31
C ILE A 377 59.72 7.26 -12.70
N MET A 378 58.60 7.90 -13.06
CA MET A 378 57.38 7.21 -13.52
C MET A 378 57.35 6.89 -15.02
N LYS A 379 58.36 7.30 -15.82
CA LYS A 379 58.41 6.95 -17.26
C LYS A 379 58.97 5.56 -17.52
N GLU A 380 59.65 4.99 -16.54
CA GLU A 380 60.37 3.74 -16.70
C GLU A 380 59.48 2.56 -16.29
N ASN A 381 59.52 1.47 -17.06
CA ASN A 381 58.79 0.26 -16.72
C ASN A 381 59.57 -0.51 -15.66
N TYR A 382 58.91 -0.92 -14.58
CA TYR A 382 59.50 -1.73 -13.52
C TYR A 382 58.83 -3.10 -13.48
N CYS A 383 59.60 -4.16 -13.22
CA CYS A 383 59.07 -5.46 -12.86
C CYS A 383 59.62 -5.91 -11.52
N ILE A 384 58.88 -6.78 -10.86
CA ILE A 384 59.42 -7.53 -9.73
C ILE A 384 60.11 -8.77 -10.30
N SER A 385 61.35 -9.00 -9.88
CA SER A 385 62.08 -10.23 -10.15
C SER A 385 62.52 -10.86 -8.84
N ALA A 386 62.46 -12.19 -8.75
CA ALA A 386 63.08 -12.93 -7.67
C ALA A 386 64.61 -12.95 -7.88
N ASP A 387 65.36 -12.64 -6.83
CA ASP A 387 66.82 -12.67 -6.80
C ASP A 387 67.24 -13.48 -5.57
N GLY A 388 67.31 -14.80 -5.74
CA GLY A 388 67.31 -15.76 -4.62
C GLY A 388 66.03 -15.65 -3.78
N GLY A 389 66.15 -15.76 -2.45
CA GLY A 389 65.04 -15.64 -1.52
C GLY A 389 64.48 -14.23 -1.27
N THR A 390 64.77 -13.24 -2.13
CA THR A 390 64.24 -11.87 -1.99
C THR A 390 63.62 -11.35 -3.29
N LEU A 391 62.50 -10.63 -3.17
CA LEU A 391 61.83 -9.94 -4.27
C LEU A 391 62.40 -8.53 -4.43
N ARG A 392 62.72 -8.13 -5.67
CA ARG A 392 63.27 -6.80 -5.98
C ARG A 392 62.58 -6.15 -7.16
N LEU A 393 62.50 -4.81 -7.16
CA LEU A 393 62.04 -4.01 -8.29
C LEU A 393 63.21 -3.76 -9.24
N ARG A 394 63.08 -4.17 -10.50
CA ARG A 394 64.07 -3.91 -11.56
C ARG A 394 63.45 -3.14 -12.70
N LEU A 395 64.23 -2.23 -13.26
CA LEU A 395 63.94 -1.57 -14.52
C LEU A 395 63.88 -2.57 -15.67
N THR A 396 62.83 -2.51 -16.48
CA THR A 396 62.64 -3.36 -17.66
C THR A 396 62.53 -2.54 -18.93
N HIS A 397 63.23 -3.02 -19.96
CA HIS A 397 63.18 -2.47 -21.31
C HIS A 397 62.66 -3.55 -22.28
N GLY A 398 61.62 -4.27 -21.88
CA GLY A 398 61.04 -5.38 -22.65
C GLY A 398 60.30 -6.42 -21.80
N PRO A 399 59.77 -7.49 -22.42
CA PRO A 399 59.05 -8.55 -21.72
C PRO A 399 59.97 -9.29 -20.75
N VAL A 400 59.51 -9.50 -19.51
CA VAL A 400 60.28 -10.20 -18.47
C VAL A 400 60.48 -11.67 -18.87
N PRO A 401 61.72 -12.19 -18.87
CA PRO A 401 62.01 -13.61 -19.14
C PRO A 401 61.19 -14.52 -18.23
N TYR A 402 60.67 -15.63 -18.76
CA TYR A 402 59.73 -16.51 -18.04
C TYR A 402 60.28 -17.02 -16.69
N GLU A 403 61.58 -17.28 -16.64
CA GLU A 403 62.32 -17.71 -15.44
C GLU A 403 62.43 -16.64 -14.33
N ASN A 404 62.27 -15.36 -14.68
CA ASN A 404 62.37 -14.24 -13.73
C ASN A 404 61.00 -13.70 -13.31
N ARG A 405 59.91 -14.33 -13.76
CA ARG A 405 58.54 -13.93 -13.41
C ARG A 405 58.18 -14.48 -12.04
N VAL A 406 57.73 -13.59 -11.17
CA VAL A 406 57.19 -13.97 -9.87
C VAL A 406 55.87 -14.71 -10.09
N LYS A 407 55.76 -15.90 -9.51
CA LYS A 407 54.56 -16.71 -9.47
C LYS A 407 53.87 -16.48 -8.12
N PRO A 408 52.53 -16.37 -8.11
CA PRO A 408 51.79 -16.17 -6.87
C PRO A 408 51.92 -17.40 -5.96
N ASN A 409 52.07 -17.16 -4.66
CA ASN A 409 52.10 -18.17 -3.59
C ASN A 409 53.26 -19.18 -3.64
N GLU A 410 54.36 -18.87 -4.33
CA GLU A 410 55.62 -19.62 -4.18
C GLU A 410 56.54 -18.92 -3.17
N ALA A 411 57.11 -19.69 -2.24
CA ALA A 411 58.22 -19.22 -1.42
C ALA A 411 59.50 -19.28 -2.27
N TYR A 412 60.20 -18.16 -2.34
CA TYR A 412 61.51 -18.08 -2.99
C TYR A 412 62.57 -18.28 -1.91
N ASP A 413 63.43 -19.29 -2.07
CA ASP A 413 64.52 -19.63 -1.15
C ASP A 413 65.84 -18.92 -1.49
#